data_AF-A0AAN1D513-F1
#
_entry.id   AF-A0AAN1D513-F1
#
_cell.length_a   1.000
_cell.length_b   1.000
_cell.length_c   1.000
_cell.angle_alpha   90.00
_cell.angle_beta   90.00
_cell.angle_gamma   90.00
#
_symmetry.space_group_name_H-M   'P 1'
#
loop_
_entity.id
_entity.type
_entity.pdbx_description
1 polymer ?
#
loop_
_entity_poly.entity_id
_entity_poly.type
_entity_poly.pdbx_seq_one_letter_code
_entity_poly.pdbx_strand_id
1 'polypeptide(L)'
;MDDKHQELLLQLAALKEAAKARPNNLEIQAGIEILEQLLKERRALQEKSQQERERRQQLSSQLCEYRENYQIQAEDLKATYQEMNRSIQEKQQIVARRDQLRGELEAIDSTVQEAVAQVKASNSLRQKFKILWDFLQVVFFDESTVISSS
;
A
#
# COMPACT_ATOMS: atom_id res chain seq x y z
N MET A 1 -16.22 43.95 6.95
CA MET A 1 -17.36 44.00 7.89
C MET A 1 -18.56 44.40 7.06
N ASP A 2 -19.64 43.61 7.07
CA ASP A 2 -20.80 43.84 6.20
C ASP A 2 -21.45 45.19 6.47
N ASP A 3 -21.64 45.99 5.42
CA ASP A 3 -22.31 47.29 5.45
C ASP A 3 -23.63 47.26 6.23
N LYS A 4 -24.40 46.16 6.12
CA LYS A 4 -25.65 45.95 6.85
C LYS A 4 -25.51 45.80 8.37
N HIS A 5 -24.39 45.28 8.89
CA HIS A 5 -24.21 45.17 10.35
C HIS A 5 -23.93 46.56 10.95
N GLN A 6 -23.15 47.35 10.22
CA GLN A 6 -22.83 48.72 10.58
C GLN A 6 -24.07 49.61 10.49
N GLU A 7 -24.92 49.39 9.48
CA GLU A 7 -26.23 50.04 9.36
C GLU A 7 -27.15 49.75 10.56
N LEU A 8 -27.25 48.48 11.00
CA LEU A 8 -28.04 48.10 12.18
C LEU A 8 -27.50 48.72 13.48
N LEU A 9 -26.18 48.86 13.62
CA LEU A 9 -25.57 49.55 14.76
C LEU A 9 -25.90 51.05 14.78
N LEU A 10 -25.89 51.70 13.61
CA LEU A 10 -26.29 53.10 13.47
C LEU A 10 -27.78 53.30 13.77
N GLN A 11 -28.64 52.40 13.30
CA GLN A 11 -30.08 52.42 13.60
C GLN A 11 -30.35 52.20 15.09
N LEU A 12 -29.62 51.28 15.74
CA LEU A 12 -29.71 51.07 17.18
C LEU A 12 -29.28 52.31 17.97
N ALA A 13 -28.20 52.98 17.56
CA ALA A 13 -27.76 54.22 18.18
C ALA A 13 -28.81 55.34 18.05
N ALA A 14 -29.41 55.49 16.87
CA ALA A 14 -30.48 56.45 16.64
C ALA A 14 -31.73 56.16 17.50
N LEU A 15 -32.11 54.90 17.65
CA LEU A 15 -33.23 54.49 18.52
C LEU A 15 -32.94 54.72 20.01
N LYS A 16 -31.69 54.48 20.44
CA LYS A 16 -31.25 54.79 21.81
C LYS A 16 -31.30 56.28 22.12
N GLU A 17 -30.92 57.14 21.17
CA GLU A 17 -31.08 58.59 21.31
C GLU A 17 -32.56 59.00 21.33
N ALA A 18 -33.40 58.41 20.49
CA ALA A 18 -34.85 58.65 20.51
C ALA A 18 -35.50 58.21 21.83
N ALA A 19 -35.02 57.11 22.44
CA ALA A 19 -35.49 56.63 23.74
C ALA A 19 -35.15 57.61 24.87
N LYS A 20 -34.00 58.31 24.81
CA LYS A 20 -33.67 59.36 25.79
C LYS A 20 -34.66 60.53 25.72
N ALA A 21 -35.10 60.89 24.52
CA ALA A 21 -36.08 61.96 24.32
C ALA A 21 -37.52 61.55 24.69
N ARG A 22 -37.85 60.26 24.59
CA ARG A 22 -39.19 59.71 24.89
C ARG A 22 -39.08 58.39 25.66
N PRO A 23 -38.73 58.44 26.96
CA PRO A 23 -38.39 57.24 27.73
C PRO A 23 -39.56 56.28 27.95
N ASN A 24 -40.80 56.78 27.96
CA ASN A 24 -42.00 55.97 28.18
C ASN A 24 -42.61 55.42 26.88
N ASN A 25 -41.96 55.62 25.72
CA ASN A 25 -42.44 55.07 24.47
C ASN A 25 -42.04 53.59 24.36
N LEU A 26 -43.02 52.72 24.61
CA LEU A 26 -42.85 51.26 24.56
C LEU A 26 -42.43 50.74 23.18
N GLU A 27 -42.83 51.40 22.09
CA GLU A 27 -42.45 51.00 20.74
C GLU A 27 -40.95 51.21 20.48
N ILE A 28 -40.38 52.30 21.01
CA ILE A 28 -38.95 52.59 20.88
C ILE A 28 -38.14 51.60 21.72
N GLN A 29 -38.60 51.27 22.94
CA GLN A 29 -37.94 50.26 23.78
C GLN A 29 -37.97 48.88 23.13
N ALA A 30 -39.13 48.44 22.62
CA ALA A 30 -39.25 47.17 21.90
C ALA A 30 -38.38 47.13 20.64
N GLY A 31 -38.28 48.24 19.90
CA GLY A 31 -37.40 48.34 18.72
C GLY A 31 -35.90 48.20 19.07
N ILE A 32 -35.46 48.75 20.21
CA ILE A 32 -34.09 48.58 20.72
C ILE A 32 -33.84 47.11 21.06
N GLU A 33 -34.74 46.46 21.81
CA GLU A 33 -34.60 45.05 22.20
C GLU A 33 -34.52 44.12 20.97
N ILE A 34 -35.38 44.35 19.98
CA ILE A 34 -35.39 43.58 18.72
C ILE A 34 -34.06 43.76 17.98
N LEU A 35 -33.56 45.00 17.84
CA LEU A 35 -32.30 45.25 17.14
C LEU A 35 -31.09 44.66 17.87
N GLU A 36 -31.06 44.73 19.20
CA GLU A 36 -29.99 44.11 20.00
C GLU A 36 -29.99 42.58 19.83
N GLN A 37 -31.16 41.97 19.84
CA GLN A 37 -31.32 40.53 19.60
C GLN A 37 -30.88 40.15 18.18
N LEU A 38 -31.29 40.91 17.15
CA LEU A 38 -30.88 40.68 15.76
C LEU A 38 -29.36 40.81 15.56
N LEU A 39 -28.73 41.80 16.20
CA LEU A 39 -27.27 41.97 16.15
C LEU A 39 -26.55 40.78 16.79
N LYS A 40 -27.07 40.28 17.92
CA LYS A 40 -26.53 39.11 18.62
C LYS A 40 -26.65 37.84 17.76
N GLU A 41 -27.83 37.58 17.21
CA GLU A 41 -28.09 36.43 16.34
C GLU A 41 -27.22 36.48 15.08
N ARG A 42 -27.08 37.67 14.48
CA ARG A 42 -26.21 37.86 13.31
C ARG A 42 -24.75 37.54 13.62
N ARG A 43 -24.22 37.99 14.76
CA ARG A 43 -22.85 37.66 15.18
C ARG A 43 -22.69 36.15 15.35
N ALA A 44 -23.62 35.50 16.04
CA ALA A 44 -23.59 34.05 16.23
C ALA A 44 -23.65 33.28 14.90
N LEU A 45 -24.45 33.74 13.93
CA LEU A 45 -24.51 33.17 12.59
C LEU A 45 -23.21 33.37 11.80
N GLN A 46 -22.57 34.54 11.91
CA GLN A 46 -21.28 34.81 11.28
C GLN A 46 -20.19 33.91 11.85
N GLU A 47 -20.11 33.78 13.18
CA GLU A 47 -19.19 32.88 13.86
C GLU A 47 -19.41 31.43 13.42
N LYS A 48 -20.66 30.96 13.42
CA LYS A 48 -20.99 29.61 12.95
C LYS A 48 -20.61 29.40 11.48
N SER A 49 -20.89 30.38 10.61
CA SER A 49 -20.50 30.29 9.20
C SER A 49 -18.98 30.23 9.03
N GLN A 50 -18.22 30.92 9.87
CA GLN A 50 -16.76 30.90 9.83
C GLN A 50 -16.23 29.54 10.29
N GLN A 51 -16.75 29.00 11.39
CA GLN A 51 -16.40 27.66 11.88
C GLN A 51 -16.71 26.57 10.83
N GLU A 52 -17.85 26.65 10.15
CA GLU A 52 -18.18 25.70 9.09
C GLU A 52 -17.24 25.81 7.88
N ARG A 53 -16.78 27.02 7.52
CA ARG A 53 -15.78 27.20 6.46
C ARG A 53 -14.44 26.57 6.84
N GLU A 54 -13.98 26.82 8.07
CA GLU A 54 -12.74 26.23 8.59
C GLU A 54 -12.82 24.71 8.64
N ARG A 55 -13.95 24.16 9.11
CA ARG A 55 -14.18 22.71 9.13
C ARG A 55 -14.16 22.09 7.73
N ARG A 56 -14.77 22.76 6.74
CA ARG A 56 -14.72 22.31 5.34
C ARG A 56 -13.31 22.33 4.78
N GLN A 57 -12.52 23.36 5.09
CA GLN A 57 -11.13 23.44 4.67
C GLN A 57 -10.30 22.31 5.28
N GLN A 58 -10.44 22.07 6.59
CA GLN A 58 -9.75 20.96 7.28
C GLN A 58 -10.11 19.59 6.67
N LEU A 59 -11.40 19.33 6.46
CA LEU A 59 -11.86 18.09 5.82
C LEU A 59 -11.33 17.94 4.40
N SER A 60 -11.28 19.03 3.63
CA SER A 60 -10.71 19.01 2.29
C SER A 60 -9.23 18.66 2.30
N SER A 61 -8.44 19.23 3.22
CA SER A 61 -7.02 18.90 3.36
C SER A 61 -6.82 17.43 3.75
N GLN A 62 -7.58 16.95 4.75
CA GLN A 62 -7.52 15.55 5.16
C GLN A 62 -7.86 14.59 4.01
N LEU A 63 -8.88 14.90 3.20
CA LEU A 63 -9.24 14.08 2.04
C LEU A 63 -8.12 14.04 0.99
N CYS A 64 -7.42 15.14 0.77
CA CYS A 64 -6.25 15.15 -0.12
C CYS A 64 -5.14 14.26 0.44
N GLU A 65 -4.80 14.40 1.72
CA GLU A 65 -3.77 13.58 2.39
C GLU A 65 -4.12 12.08 2.34
N TYR A 66 -5.38 11.72 2.62
CA TYR A 66 -5.83 10.32 2.52
C TYR A 66 -5.73 9.79 1.10
N ARG A 67 -6.06 10.61 0.10
CA ARG A 67 -5.99 10.21 -1.31
C ARG A 67 -4.55 9.97 -1.75
N GLU A 68 -3.63 10.84 -1.37
CA GLU A 68 -2.19 10.69 -1.67
C GLU A 68 -1.62 9.46 -0.97
N ASN A 69 -1.91 9.28 0.32
CA ASN A 69 -1.48 8.09 1.06
C ASN A 69 -2.02 6.79 0.46
N TYR A 70 -3.28 6.78 0.04
CA TYR A 70 -3.87 5.62 -0.62
C TYR A 70 -3.14 5.28 -1.93
N GLN A 71 -2.80 6.30 -2.72
CA GLN A 71 -2.07 6.09 -3.97
C GLN A 71 -0.68 5.49 -3.72
N ILE A 72 0.07 6.02 -2.74
CA ILE A 72 1.37 5.48 -2.35
C ILE A 72 1.25 4.02 -1.90
N GLN A 73 0.29 3.72 -1.02
CA GLN A 73 0.05 2.35 -0.55
C GLN A 73 -0.34 1.39 -1.69
N ALA A 74 -1.11 1.86 -2.67
CA ALA A 74 -1.48 1.05 -3.83
C ALA A 74 -0.26 0.75 -4.73
N GLU A 75 0.64 1.72 -4.89
CA GLU A 75 1.90 1.56 -5.63
C GLU A 75 2.85 0.59 -4.91
N ASP A 76 3.02 0.73 -3.59
CA ASP A 76 3.83 -0.18 -2.77
C ASP A 76 3.30 -1.61 -2.78
N LEU A 77 1.97 -1.79 -2.70
CA LEU A 77 1.34 -3.10 -2.76
C LEU A 77 1.59 -3.75 -4.12
N LYS A 78 1.51 -2.98 -5.21
CA LYS A 78 1.80 -3.46 -6.57
C LYS A 78 3.26 -3.87 -6.72
N ALA A 79 4.20 -3.08 -6.20
CA ALA A 79 5.63 -3.40 -6.22
C ALA A 79 5.90 -4.70 -5.43
N THR A 80 5.35 -4.81 -4.22
CA THR A 80 5.45 -6.02 -3.38
C THR A 80 4.92 -7.26 -4.09
N TYR A 81 3.78 -7.15 -4.78
CA TYR A 81 3.20 -8.25 -5.53
C TYR A 81 4.09 -8.69 -6.72
N GLN A 82 4.73 -7.74 -7.39
CA GLN A 82 5.69 -8.03 -8.47
C GLN A 82 6.94 -8.75 -7.93
N GLU A 83 7.50 -8.29 -6.81
CA GLU A 83 8.63 -8.94 -6.15
C GLU A 83 8.28 -10.36 -5.68
N MET A 84 7.09 -10.55 -5.10
CA MET A 84 6.60 -11.86 -4.71
C MET A 84 6.51 -12.81 -5.90
N ASN A 85 5.92 -12.37 -7.01
CA ASN A 85 5.82 -13.19 -8.22
C ASN A 85 7.18 -13.55 -8.80
N ARG A 86 8.12 -12.61 -8.79
CA ARG A 86 9.50 -12.87 -9.20
C ARG A 86 10.16 -13.91 -8.31
N SER A 87 10.01 -13.79 -6.98
CA SER A 87 10.54 -14.76 -6.03
C SER A 87 9.94 -16.15 -6.21
N ILE A 88 8.63 -16.24 -6.52
CA ILE A 88 7.97 -17.51 -6.85
C ILE A 88 8.59 -18.15 -8.10
N GLN A 89 8.83 -17.37 -9.16
CA GLN A 89 9.45 -17.87 -10.39
C GLN A 89 10.89 -18.35 -10.14
N GLU A 90 11.69 -17.58 -9.43
CA GLU A 90 13.06 -17.95 -9.06
C GLU A 90 13.08 -19.25 -8.23
N LYS A 91 12.14 -19.38 -7.28
CA LYS A 91 12.00 -20.61 -6.47
C LYS A 91 11.61 -21.81 -7.32
N GLN A 92 10.71 -21.65 -8.29
CA GLN A 92 10.33 -22.72 -9.21
C GLN A 92 11.54 -23.20 -10.05
N GLN A 93 12.36 -22.27 -10.55
CA GLN A 93 13.59 -22.61 -11.27
C GLN A 93 14.59 -23.37 -10.40
N ILE A 94 14.77 -22.94 -9.15
CA ILE A 94 15.65 -23.63 -8.19
C ILE A 94 15.13 -25.04 -7.90
N VAL A 95 13.82 -25.21 -7.71
CA VAL A 95 13.21 -26.52 -7.48
C VAL A 95 13.41 -27.43 -8.69
N ALA A 96 13.15 -26.94 -9.90
CA ALA A 96 13.36 -27.71 -11.13
C ALA A 96 14.82 -28.16 -11.26
N ARG A 97 15.78 -27.25 -11.03
CA ARG A 97 17.22 -27.56 -11.08
C ARG A 97 17.62 -28.56 -10.01
N ARG A 98 17.08 -28.44 -8.80
CA ARG A 98 17.32 -29.40 -7.71
C ARG A 98 16.81 -30.78 -8.09
N ASP A 99 15.61 -30.87 -8.64
CA ASP A 99 14.99 -32.15 -9.00
C ASP A 99 15.72 -32.81 -10.17
N GLN A 100 16.22 -32.02 -11.14
CA GLN A 100 17.13 -32.48 -12.18
C GLN A 100 18.42 -33.08 -11.59
N LEU A 101 19.14 -32.33 -10.75
CA LEU A 101 20.38 -32.80 -10.12
C LEU A 101 20.15 -34.05 -9.26
N ARG A 102 18.99 -34.13 -8.59
CA ARG A 102 18.61 -35.32 -7.84
C ARG A 102 18.44 -36.54 -8.76
N GLY A 103 17.76 -36.37 -9.89
CA GLY A 103 17.63 -37.44 -10.89
C GLY A 103 18.98 -37.90 -11.45
N GLU A 104 19.88 -36.96 -11.73
CA GLU A 104 21.26 -37.26 -12.17
C GLU A 104 22.02 -38.07 -11.11
N LEU A 105 21.92 -37.70 -9.83
CA LEU A 105 22.54 -38.43 -8.72
C LEU A 105 21.94 -39.84 -8.55
N GLU A 106 20.63 -39.99 -8.67
CA GLU A 106 19.95 -41.30 -8.60
C GLU A 106 20.37 -42.22 -9.77
N ALA A 107 20.55 -41.67 -10.97
CA ALA A 107 21.06 -42.41 -12.13
C ALA A 107 22.52 -42.87 -11.93
N ILE A 108 23.37 -42.01 -11.37
CA ILE A 108 24.76 -42.37 -11.02
C ILE A 108 24.76 -43.48 -9.97
N ASP A 109 23.94 -43.40 -8.93
CA ASP A 109 23.87 -44.43 -7.89
C ASP A 109 23.44 -45.79 -8.46
N SER A 110 22.43 -45.81 -9.34
CA SER A 110 22.05 -47.04 -10.06
C SER A 110 23.20 -47.61 -10.88
N THR A 111 23.92 -46.76 -11.61
CA THR A 111 25.07 -47.15 -12.44
C THR A 111 26.22 -47.72 -11.58
N VAL A 112 26.45 -47.15 -10.38
CA VAL A 112 27.40 -47.67 -9.39
C VAL A 112 26.97 -49.06 -8.92
N GLN A 113 25.70 -49.22 -8.54
CA GLN A 113 25.19 -50.51 -8.04
C GLN A 113 25.31 -51.61 -9.09
N GLU A 114 24.99 -51.31 -10.36
CA GLU A 114 25.16 -52.24 -11.48
C GLU A 114 26.62 -52.60 -11.72
N ALA A 115 27.52 -51.62 -11.77
CA ALA A 115 28.95 -51.86 -11.97
C ALA A 115 29.53 -52.73 -10.83
N VAL A 116 29.15 -52.45 -9.57
CA VAL A 116 29.54 -53.27 -8.41
C VAL A 116 29.03 -54.71 -8.54
N ALA A 117 27.77 -54.91 -8.94
CA ALA A 117 27.20 -56.23 -9.14
C ALA A 117 27.94 -57.01 -10.23
N GLN A 118 28.24 -56.37 -11.37
CA GLN A 118 28.99 -56.98 -12.47
C GLN A 118 30.43 -57.32 -12.08
N VAL A 119 31.11 -56.44 -11.33
CA VAL A 119 32.46 -56.69 -10.81
C VAL A 119 32.47 -57.88 -9.85
N LYS A 120 31.46 -58.00 -8.97
CA LYS A 120 31.33 -59.14 -8.04
C LYS A 120 31.05 -60.45 -8.77
N ALA A 121 30.25 -60.42 -9.84
CA ALA A 121 29.94 -61.60 -10.64
C ALA A 121 31.10 -62.09 -11.52
N SER A 122 32.05 -61.20 -11.85
CA SER A 122 33.19 -61.52 -12.70
C SER A 122 34.33 -62.20 -11.95
N ASN A 123 34.89 -63.26 -12.52
CA ASN A 123 36.08 -63.96 -12.00
C ASN A 123 37.41 -63.53 -12.66
N SER A 124 37.37 -62.59 -13.63
CA SER A 124 38.55 -62.16 -14.39
C SER A 124 38.95 -60.73 -14.05
N LEU A 125 40.22 -60.52 -13.67
CA LEU A 125 40.80 -59.19 -13.42
C LEU A 125 40.66 -58.25 -14.62
N ARG A 126 40.89 -58.75 -15.84
CA ARG A 126 40.75 -57.97 -17.07
C ARG A 126 39.31 -57.49 -17.28
N GLN A 127 38.34 -58.34 -16.98
CA GLN A 127 36.92 -58.03 -17.12
C GLN A 127 36.46 -57.03 -16.05
N LYS A 128 36.94 -57.17 -14.81
CA LYS A 128 36.69 -56.19 -13.73
C LYS A 128 37.24 -54.81 -14.08
N PHE A 129 38.46 -54.75 -14.63
CA PHE A 129 39.04 -53.50 -15.11
C PHE A 129 38.21 -52.88 -16.23
N LYS A 130 37.73 -53.69 -17.18
CA LYS A 130 36.85 -53.23 -18.25
C LYS A 130 35.55 -52.61 -17.69
N ILE A 131 34.88 -53.29 -16.75
CA ILE A 131 33.64 -52.77 -16.13
C ILE A 131 33.88 -51.43 -15.42
N LEU A 132 34.99 -51.31 -14.67
CA LEU A 132 35.36 -50.05 -14.01
C LEU A 132 35.69 -48.94 -15.01
N TRP A 133 36.34 -49.28 -16.12
CA TRP A 133 36.65 -48.33 -17.18
C TRP A 133 35.38 -47.85 -17.89
N ASP A 134 34.48 -48.78 -18.24
CA ASP A 134 33.19 -48.48 -18.87
C ASP A 134 32.34 -47.59 -17.93
N PHE A 135 32.33 -47.86 -16.62
CA PHE A 135 31.70 -47.00 -15.61
C PHE A 135 32.26 -45.57 -15.61
N LEU A 136 33.59 -45.42 -15.59
CA LEU A 136 34.23 -44.11 -15.62
C LEU A 136 33.88 -43.35 -16.91
N GLN A 137 33.82 -44.05 -18.05
CA GLN A 137 33.39 -43.46 -19.31
C GLN A 137 31.96 -42.92 -19.23
N VAL A 138 31.01 -43.70 -18.75
CA VAL A 138 29.60 -43.29 -18.66
C VAL A 138 29.38 -42.15 -17.66
N VAL A 139 30.00 -42.20 -16.49
CA VAL A 139 29.74 -41.22 -15.41
C VAL A 139 30.51 -39.91 -15.57
N PHE A 140 31.73 -39.95 -16.11
CA PHE A 140 32.61 -38.76 -16.15
C PHE A 140 32.94 -38.27 -17.56
N PHE A 141 32.79 -39.09 -18.60
CA PHE A 141 33.27 -38.77 -19.95
C PHE A 141 32.21 -38.83 -21.05
N ASP A 142 30.98 -39.27 -20.75
CA ASP A 142 29.87 -39.23 -21.69
C ASP A 142 29.17 -37.87 -21.61
N GLU A 143 29.59 -36.95 -22.49
CA GLU A 143 29.03 -35.59 -22.60
C GLU A 143 27.55 -35.58 -23.03
N SER A 144 26.98 -36.73 -23.43
CA SER A 144 25.61 -36.82 -23.94
C SER A 144 24.52 -36.71 -22.86
N THR A 145 24.85 -36.89 -21.57
CA THR A 145 23.89 -36.78 -20.46
C THR A 145 24.05 -35.55 -19.57
N VAL A 146 25.07 -34.71 -19.77
CA VAL A 146 25.44 -33.67 -18.77
C VAL A 146 25.20 -32.23 -19.22
N ILE A 147 25.03 -31.92 -20.50
CA ILE A 147 24.71 -30.53 -20.93
C ILE A 147 23.76 -30.55 -22.13
N SER A 148 22.48 -30.82 -21.90
CA SER A 148 21.44 -30.27 -22.79
C SER A 148 21.16 -28.82 -22.35
N SER A 149 22.01 -27.89 -22.78
CA SER A 149 21.70 -26.47 -22.73
C SER A 149 20.74 -26.16 -23.88
N SER A 150 19.46 -25.98 -23.57
CA SER A 150 18.47 -25.27 -24.38
C SER A 150 17.49 -24.58 -23.45
#